data_AF-A0A7J8Z3U5-F1
#
_entry.id   AF-A0A7J8Z3U5-F1
#
_cell.length_a   1.000
_cell.length_b   1.000
_cell.length_c   1.000
_cell.angle_alpha   90.00
_cell.angle_beta   90.00
_cell.angle_gamma   90.00
#
_symmetry.space_group_name_H-M   'P 1'
#
loop_
_entity.id
_entity.type
_entity.pdbx_description
1 polymer ?
#
loop_
_entity_poly.entity_id
_entity_poly.type
_entity_poly.pdbx_seq_one_letter_code
_entity_poly.pdbx_strand_id
1 'polypeptide(L)'
;GAGWAAPDGQYAWGYCYNRELNPSPYCAWNPNYPCAPGKQYFGRGPMQLTWNYNYGQCGRSIGVDLLNNPDLLSSDPTISFKSAFWFWMTPQSPKPSCHDVVVGAWSPSGSDQAAGRVPGYGVITNIINGGLECGKGRDAKVEDRIGFYKRYCDMLGVGYGNNLDCYNQRPFGNGVLVDSM
;
A
#
# COMPACT_ATOMS: atom_id res chain seq x y z
N GLY A 1 -8.89 -5.81 14.74
CA GLY A 1 -8.35 -7.13 15.09
C GLY A 1 -9.45 -7.94 15.75
N ALA A 2 -9.67 -9.17 15.32
CA ALA A 2 -10.61 -10.08 15.97
C ALA A 2 -9.89 -10.83 17.10
N GLY A 3 -10.46 -10.82 18.30
CA GLY A 3 -9.93 -11.43 19.53
C GLY A 3 -10.08 -12.95 19.60
N TRP A 4 -9.68 -13.67 18.55
CA TRP A 4 -9.60 -15.14 18.54
C TRP A 4 -8.13 -15.56 18.48
N ALA A 5 -7.75 -16.60 19.22
CA ALA A 5 -6.45 -17.25 19.04
C ALA A 5 -6.45 -17.93 17.66
N ALA A 6 -6.00 -17.21 16.64
CA ALA A 6 -5.96 -17.68 15.27
C ALA A 6 -5.05 -18.92 15.18
N PRO A 7 -5.51 -20.05 14.59
CA PRO A 7 -4.65 -21.19 14.29
C PRO A 7 -3.34 -20.75 13.63
N ASP A 8 -2.22 -21.30 14.09
CA ASP A 8 -0.86 -20.99 13.63
C ASP A 8 -0.40 -19.53 13.85
N GLY A 9 -1.13 -18.79 14.70
CA GLY A 9 -0.85 -17.40 15.04
C GLY A 9 -1.42 -16.41 14.02
N GLN A 10 -1.64 -15.16 14.48
CA GLN A 10 -2.32 -14.12 13.67
C GLN A 10 -1.64 -13.83 12.32
N TYR A 11 -0.32 -14.03 12.23
CA TYR A 11 0.47 -13.80 11.01
C TYR A 11 0.40 -14.95 9.99
N ALA A 12 -0.41 -15.99 10.25
CA ALA A 12 -0.73 -17.04 9.28
C ALA A 12 -2.00 -16.75 8.46
N TRP A 13 -2.70 -15.65 8.76
CA TRP A 13 -4.03 -15.34 8.21
C TRP A 13 -4.01 -14.24 7.14
N GLY A 14 -2.88 -14.08 6.45
CA GLY A 14 -2.76 -13.18 5.31
C GLY A 14 -3.64 -13.64 4.14
N TYR A 15 -3.96 -12.74 3.22
CA TYR A 15 -4.76 -13.02 2.01
C TYR A 15 -6.19 -13.56 2.26
N CYS A 16 -6.72 -13.49 3.49
CA CYS A 16 -8.06 -13.97 3.83
C CYS A 16 -9.19 -13.19 3.12
N TYR A 17 -8.96 -11.93 2.74
CA TYR A 17 -9.95 -11.08 2.07
C TYR A 17 -9.37 -10.53 0.76
N ASN A 18 -10.22 -10.43 -0.27
CA ASN A 18 -9.88 -9.87 -1.59
C ASN A 18 -10.67 -8.60 -1.94
N ARG A 19 -11.50 -8.12 -1.00
CA ARG A 19 -12.33 -6.91 -1.08
C ARG A 19 -12.36 -6.23 0.28
N GLU A 20 -12.46 -4.91 0.27
CA GLU A 20 -12.66 -4.10 1.46
C GLU A 20 -13.96 -4.49 2.20
N LEU A 21 -13.89 -4.58 3.53
CA LEU A 21 -15.03 -5.03 4.34
C LEU A 21 -16.15 -3.98 4.44
N ASN A 22 -15.80 -2.69 4.48
CA ASN A 22 -16.74 -1.58 4.64
C ASN A 22 -16.54 -0.54 3.53
N PRO A 23 -16.90 -0.86 2.29
CA PRO A 23 -16.50 -0.08 1.12
C PRO A 23 -17.19 1.28 1.02
N SER A 24 -16.47 2.25 0.46
CA SER A 24 -17.00 3.52 -0.06
C SER A 24 -16.81 3.59 -1.59
N PRO A 25 -17.37 4.60 -2.29
CA PRO A 25 -17.20 4.69 -3.75
C PRO A 25 -15.76 4.96 -4.20
N TYR A 26 -14.97 5.69 -3.40
CA TYR A 26 -13.59 6.11 -3.71
C TYR A 26 -13.45 6.72 -5.12
N CYS A 27 -14.31 7.68 -5.42
CA CYS A 27 -14.30 8.44 -6.66
C CYS A 27 -13.85 9.87 -6.36
N ALA A 28 -12.68 10.25 -6.86
CA ALA A 28 -12.18 11.62 -6.86
C ALA A 28 -12.31 12.20 -8.28
N TRP A 29 -12.55 13.51 -8.38
CA TRP A 29 -12.50 14.18 -9.67
C TRP A 29 -11.06 14.10 -10.22
N ASN A 30 -10.90 13.47 -11.39
CA ASN A 30 -9.64 13.41 -12.09
C ASN A 30 -9.93 13.34 -13.60
N PRO A 31 -9.51 14.33 -14.41
CA PRO A 31 -9.87 14.39 -15.82
C PRO A 31 -9.22 13.27 -16.66
N ASN A 32 -8.09 12.72 -16.21
CA ASN A 32 -7.41 11.61 -16.90
C ASN A 32 -8.01 10.25 -16.55
N TYR A 33 -8.63 10.14 -15.37
CA TYR A 33 -9.18 8.89 -14.85
C TYR A 33 -10.59 9.12 -14.29
N PRO A 34 -11.56 9.54 -15.12
CA PRO A 34 -12.92 9.80 -14.66
C PRO A 34 -13.56 8.54 -14.11
N CYS A 35 -14.40 8.71 -13.09
CA CYS A 35 -15.15 7.59 -12.53
C CYS A 35 -16.19 7.11 -13.55
N ALA A 36 -16.15 5.82 -13.88
CA ALA A 36 -17.13 5.20 -14.75
C ALA A 36 -18.50 5.14 -14.05
N PRO A 37 -19.62 5.44 -14.75
CA PRO A 37 -20.96 5.40 -14.16
C PRO A 37 -21.26 4.05 -13.51
N GLY A 38 -21.77 4.08 -12.27
CA GLY A 38 -22.13 2.87 -11.52
C GLY A 38 -20.94 2.04 -11.01
N LYS A 39 -19.69 2.49 -11.19
CA LYS A 39 -18.49 1.80 -10.71
C LYS A 39 -18.00 2.36 -9.38
N GLN A 40 -17.36 1.51 -8.59
CA GLN A 40 -16.79 1.84 -7.29
C GLN A 40 -15.36 1.32 -7.19
N TYR A 41 -14.49 2.10 -6.57
CA TYR A 41 -13.04 1.89 -6.53
C TYR A 41 -12.53 1.64 -5.11
N PHE A 42 -13.31 0.96 -4.29
CA PHE A 42 -12.89 0.44 -2.97
C PHE A 42 -11.75 -0.57 -3.08
N GLY A 43 -11.14 -0.88 -1.92
CA GLY A 43 -10.00 -1.79 -1.83
C GLY A 43 -10.27 -3.16 -2.44
N ARG A 44 -9.46 -3.57 -3.42
CA ARG A 44 -9.47 -4.92 -3.99
C ARG A 44 -8.07 -5.51 -4.11
N GLY A 45 -7.98 -6.82 -4.05
CA GLY A 45 -6.74 -7.57 -4.23
C GLY A 45 -5.71 -7.42 -3.09
N PRO A 46 -4.48 -7.94 -3.27
CA PRO A 46 -3.48 -8.06 -2.20
C PRO A 46 -3.04 -6.72 -1.60
N MET A 47 -2.94 -5.67 -2.42
CA MET A 47 -2.56 -4.32 -1.99
C MET A 47 -3.76 -3.43 -1.68
N GLN A 48 -4.98 -3.97 -1.69
CA GLN A 48 -6.22 -3.20 -1.50
C GLN A 48 -6.24 -1.93 -2.37
N LEU A 49 -6.02 -2.09 -3.67
CA LEU A 49 -5.98 -0.96 -4.61
C LEU A 49 -7.27 -0.16 -4.49
N THR A 50 -7.15 1.14 -4.25
CA THR A 50 -8.27 2.03 -3.90
C THR A 50 -8.16 3.35 -4.69
N TRP A 51 -9.29 3.98 -5.02
CA TRP A 51 -9.45 5.19 -5.83
C TRP A 51 -9.36 5.05 -7.35
N ASN A 52 -10.24 5.73 -8.08
CA ASN A 52 -10.32 5.75 -9.54
C ASN A 52 -8.98 6.04 -10.23
N TYR A 53 -8.21 7.02 -9.75
CA TYR A 53 -6.91 7.36 -10.35
C TYR A 53 -5.89 6.22 -10.22
N ASN A 54 -5.93 5.42 -9.16
CA ASN A 54 -5.06 4.25 -9.02
C ASN A 54 -5.51 3.10 -9.93
N TYR A 55 -6.82 2.84 -10.01
CA TYR A 55 -7.35 1.85 -10.96
C TYR A 55 -7.02 2.22 -12.41
N GLY A 56 -7.15 3.49 -12.78
CA GLY A 56 -6.83 3.98 -14.13
C GLY A 56 -5.35 3.87 -14.47
N GLN A 57 -4.46 4.31 -13.58
CA GLN A 57 -3.01 4.19 -13.79
C GLN A 57 -2.59 2.72 -13.87
N CYS A 58 -3.04 1.89 -12.92
CA CYS A 58 -2.75 0.46 -12.90
C CYS A 58 -3.25 -0.22 -14.18
N GLY A 59 -4.51 0.02 -14.55
CA GLY A 59 -5.13 -0.59 -15.71
C GLY A 59 -4.37 -0.28 -17.00
N ARG A 60 -3.98 0.99 -17.17
CA ARG A 60 -3.14 1.41 -18.29
C ARG A 60 -1.78 0.70 -18.30
N SER A 61 -1.11 0.57 -17.15
CA SER A 61 0.21 -0.08 -17.06
C SER A 61 0.16 -1.59 -17.34
N ILE A 62 -0.92 -2.27 -16.96
CA ILE A 62 -1.03 -3.73 -17.12
C ILE A 62 -1.84 -4.16 -18.36
N GLY A 63 -2.34 -3.20 -19.15
CA GLY A 63 -3.12 -3.45 -20.37
C GLY A 63 -4.54 -3.95 -20.11
N VAL A 64 -5.18 -3.52 -19.01
CA VAL A 64 -6.53 -3.93 -18.60
C VAL A 64 -7.38 -2.70 -18.28
N ASP A 65 -8.61 -2.63 -18.79
CA ASP A 65 -9.52 -1.53 -18.48
C ASP A 65 -10.15 -1.67 -17.08
N LEU A 66 -9.39 -1.29 -16.07
CA LEU A 66 -9.80 -1.32 -14.66
C LEU A 66 -10.69 -0.14 -14.26
N LEU A 67 -10.80 0.92 -15.08
CA LEU A 67 -11.73 2.02 -14.78
C LEU A 67 -13.17 1.60 -15.01
N ASN A 68 -13.44 0.90 -16.12
CA ASN A 68 -14.78 0.38 -16.41
C ASN A 68 -15.02 -1.01 -15.79
N ASN A 69 -13.97 -1.77 -15.48
CA ASN A 69 -14.06 -3.13 -14.95
C ASN A 69 -13.26 -3.32 -13.64
N PRO A 70 -13.50 -2.51 -12.59
CA PRO A 70 -12.73 -2.59 -11.35
C PRO A 70 -12.87 -3.94 -10.61
N ASP A 71 -13.99 -4.64 -10.81
CA ASP A 71 -14.24 -5.95 -10.17
C ASP A 71 -13.28 -7.05 -10.62
N LEU A 72 -12.57 -6.87 -11.74
CA LEU A 72 -11.52 -7.79 -12.19
C LEU A 72 -10.44 -8.00 -11.11
N LEU A 73 -10.19 -7.01 -10.25
CA LEU A 73 -9.23 -7.16 -9.15
C LEU A 73 -9.67 -8.13 -8.06
N SER A 74 -10.94 -8.55 -8.06
CA SER A 74 -11.47 -9.53 -7.11
C SER A 74 -12.01 -10.80 -7.78
N SER A 75 -12.15 -10.83 -9.10
CA SER A 75 -12.61 -12.01 -9.84
C SER A 75 -11.52 -12.70 -10.65
N ASP A 76 -10.44 -12.00 -11.04
CA ASP A 76 -9.30 -12.57 -11.73
C ASP A 76 -8.05 -12.50 -10.83
N PRO A 77 -7.54 -13.65 -10.32
CA PRO A 77 -6.40 -13.65 -9.42
C PRO A 77 -5.11 -13.14 -10.09
N THR A 78 -4.93 -13.37 -11.40
CA THR A 78 -3.73 -12.90 -12.12
C THR A 78 -3.73 -11.38 -12.22
N ILE A 79 -4.86 -10.77 -12.59
CA ILE A 79 -5.01 -9.31 -12.65
C ILE A 79 -4.90 -8.73 -11.23
N SER A 80 -5.46 -9.41 -10.23
CA SER A 80 -5.35 -9.03 -8.82
C SER A 80 -3.89 -8.90 -8.37
N PHE A 81 -3.06 -9.93 -8.60
CA PHE A 81 -1.64 -9.87 -8.26
C PHE A 81 -0.85 -8.89 -9.13
N LYS A 82 -1.17 -8.76 -10.43
CA LYS A 82 -0.56 -7.72 -11.28
C LYS A 82 -0.77 -6.33 -10.72
N SER A 83 -1.94 -6.03 -10.16
CA SER A 83 -2.20 -4.72 -9.55
C SER A 83 -1.37 -4.48 -8.28
N ALA A 84 -1.16 -5.53 -7.47
CA ALA A 84 -0.28 -5.47 -6.31
C ALA A 84 1.18 -5.21 -6.70
N PHE A 85 1.69 -5.92 -7.71
CA PHE A 85 3.04 -5.68 -8.23
C PHE A 85 3.17 -4.30 -8.87
N TRP A 86 2.17 -3.85 -9.63
CA TRP A 86 2.16 -2.50 -10.17
C TRP A 86 2.34 -1.45 -9.07
N PHE A 87 1.57 -1.53 -7.99
CA PHE A 87 1.70 -0.60 -6.87
C PHE A 87 3.11 -0.67 -6.25
N TRP A 88 3.61 -1.89 -6.04
CA TRP A 88 4.91 -2.13 -5.42
C TRP A 88 6.08 -1.54 -6.23
N MET A 89 5.98 -1.63 -7.56
CA MET A 89 7.04 -1.24 -8.50
C MET A 89 6.93 0.22 -8.98
N THR A 90 5.80 0.89 -8.78
CA THR A 90 5.55 2.21 -9.39
C THR A 90 5.79 3.33 -8.39
N PRO A 91 6.80 4.20 -8.61
CA PRO A 91 6.94 5.41 -7.81
C PRO A 91 5.78 6.37 -8.08
N GLN A 92 5.27 7.02 -7.03
CA GLN A 92 4.25 8.06 -7.14
C GLN A 92 4.75 9.29 -6.37
N SER A 93 5.39 10.21 -7.08
CA SER A 93 6.05 11.39 -6.48
C SER A 93 5.13 12.10 -5.47
N PRO A 94 5.62 12.39 -4.25
CA PRO A 94 7.02 12.32 -3.80
C PRO A 94 7.48 10.95 -3.30
N LYS A 95 6.65 9.90 -3.37
CA LYS A 95 6.98 8.56 -2.87
C LYS A 95 7.88 7.82 -3.88
N PRO A 96 8.98 7.17 -3.42
CA PRO A 96 9.68 6.18 -4.25
C PRO A 96 8.80 4.93 -4.41
N SER A 97 9.24 3.99 -5.25
CA SER A 97 8.60 2.67 -5.28
C SER A 97 8.96 1.89 -4.00
N CYS A 98 8.07 0.99 -3.58
CA CYS A 98 8.40 0.07 -2.48
C CYS A 98 9.58 -0.84 -2.86
N HIS A 99 9.66 -1.19 -4.14
CA HIS A 99 10.76 -1.95 -4.71
C HIS A 99 12.12 -1.27 -4.50
N ASP A 100 12.27 0.00 -4.90
CA ASP A 100 13.54 0.71 -4.78
C ASP A 100 14.00 0.82 -3.32
N VAL A 101 13.06 0.93 -2.37
CA VAL A 101 13.39 0.89 -0.94
C VAL A 101 13.94 -0.46 -0.53
N VAL A 102 13.24 -1.56 -0.84
CA VAL A 102 13.61 -2.88 -0.33
C VAL A 102 14.89 -3.43 -0.96
N VAL A 103 15.21 -3.05 -2.19
CA VAL A 103 16.45 -3.45 -2.87
C VAL A 103 17.62 -2.49 -2.65
N GLY A 104 17.41 -1.42 -1.85
CA GLY A 104 18.46 -0.45 -1.52
C GLY A 104 18.81 0.53 -2.65
N ALA A 105 17.94 0.69 -3.64
CA ALA A 105 18.11 1.63 -4.75
C ALA A 105 17.62 3.05 -4.43
N TRP A 106 16.80 3.23 -3.39
CA TRP A 106 16.35 4.54 -2.94
C TRP A 106 17.31 5.18 -1.92
N SER A 107 17.80 6.38 -2.26
CA SER A 107 18.55 7.23 -1.34
C SER A 107 17.65 8.37 -0.80
N PRO A 108 17.42 8.47 0.52
CA PRO A 108 16.58 9.53 1.09
C PRO A 108 17.14 10.93 0.80
N SER A 109 16.27 11.83 0.35
CA SER A 109 16.61 13.25 0.22
C SER A 109 16.83 13.89 1.60
N GLY A 110 17.39 15.11 1.64
CA GLY A 110 17.46 15.88 2.89
C GLY A 110 16.09 16.08 3.55
N SER A 111 15.03 16.21 2.75
CA SER A 111 13.65 16.33 3.24
C SER A 111 13.09 15.02 3.82
N ASP A 112 13.56 13.87 3.32
CA ASP A 112 13.20 12.55 3.85
C ASP A 112 13.89 12.32 5.19
N GLN A 113 15.19 12.63 5.27
CA GLN A 113 15.96 12.54 6.50
C GLN A 113 15.38 13.43 7.60
N ALA A 114 15.04 14.69 7.29
CA ALA A 114 14.40 15.60 8.24
C ALA A 114 13.00 15.13 8.68
N ALA A 115 12.34 14.32 7.86
CA ALA A 115 11.06 13.69 8.17
C ALA A 115 11.19 12.32 8.87
N GLY A 116 12.40 11.89 9.20
CA GLY A 116 12.67 10.57 9.78
C GLY A 116 12.49 9.41 8.81
N ARG A 117 12.27 9.66 7.51
CA ARG A 117 12.10 8.62 6.49
C ARG A 117 13.47 8.09 6.07
N VAL A 118 13.80 6.91 6.58
CA VAL A 118 15.06 6.19 6.31
C VAL A 118 14.78 4.82 5.69
N PRO A 119 15.75 4.20 4.97
CA PRO A 119 15.53 2.92 4.31
C PRO A 119 15.15 1.82 5.32
N GLY A 120 14.10 1.07 5.00
CA GLY A 120 13.58 -0.03 5.83
C GLY A 120 12.09 -0.29 5.61
N TYR A 121 11.57 -1.32 6.27
CA TYR A 121 10.16 -1.71 6.11
C TYR A 121 9.17 -0.63 6.59
N GLY A 122 9.60 0.23 7.52
CA GLY A 122 8.82 1.36 8.00
C GLY A 122 8.47 2.36 6.92
N VAL A 123 9.43 2.75 6.07
CA VAL A 123 9.13 3.70 4.99
C VAL A 123 8.26 3.06 3.90
N ILE A 124 8.33 1.74 3.70
CA ILE A 124 7.38 1.00 2.85
C ILE A 124 5.96 1.12 3.41
N THR A 125 5.78 0.94 4.72
CA THR A 125 4.48 1.19 5.38
C THR A 125 4.00 2.63 5.18
N ASN A 126 4.92 3.60 5.24
CA ASN A 126 4.63 5.01 4.99
C ASN A 126 4.18 5.27 3.53
N ILE A 127 4.82 4.62 2.54
CA ILE A 127 4.41 4.69 1.13
C ILE A 127 2.99 4.15 0.96
N ILE A 128 2.69 3.00 1.57
CA ILE A 128 1.40 2.30 1.46
C ILE A 128 0.27 3.10 2.11
N ASN A 129 0.41 3.50 3.37
CA ASN A 129 -0.69 4.13 4.12
C ASN A 129 -0.24 5.13 5.20
N GLY A 130 0.87 5.83 4.97
CA GLY A 130 1.50 6.66 5.99
C GLY A 130 0.61 7.74 6.57
N GLY A 131 -0.26 8.35 5.77
CA GLY A 131 -1.20 9.38 6.24
C GLY A 131 -2.16 8.88 7.33
N LEU A 132 -2.40 7.58 7.39
CA LEU A 132 -3.28 6.94 8.37
C LEU A 132 -2.56 6.11 9.42
N GLU A 133 -1.26 5.85 9.29
CA GLU A 133 -0.55 4.85 10.12
C GLU A 133 0.76 5.37 10.73
N CYS A 134 1.41 6.36 10.12
CA CYS A 134 2.76 6.80 10.51
C CYS A 134 2.77 8.15 11.24
N GLY A 135 3.85 8.42 11.99
CA GLY A 135 4.12 9.72 12.61
C GLY A 135 3.25 10.06 13.83
N LYS A 136 2.66 9.05 14.46
CA LYS A 136 1.72 9.20 15.59
C LYS A 136 1.98 8.21 16.74
N GLY A 137 3.23 7.75 16.85
CA GLY A 137 3.63 6.74 17.81
C GLY A 137 3.21 5.32 17.39
N ARG A 138 3.22 4.40 18.35
CA ARG A 138 2.92 2.98 18.12
C ARG A 138 1.49 2.79 17.61
N ASP A 139 1.34 2.07 16.50
CA ASP A 139 0.04 1.81 15.85
C ASP A 139 -0.12 0.31 15.61
N ALA A 140 -1.29 -0.24 15.96
CA ALA A 140 -1.55 -1.68 15.87
C ALA A 140 -1.52 -2.22 14.43
N LYS A 141 -1.84 -1.39 13.42
CA LYS A 141 -1.79 -1.79 12.00
C LYS A 141 -0.35 -1.90 11.54
N VAL A 142 0.52 -0.99 11.98
CA VAL A 142 1.95 -1.05 11.68
C VAL A 142 2.58 -2.28 12.35
N GLU A 143 2.23 -2.58 13.60
CA GLU A 143 2.68 -3.82 14.28
C GLU A 143 2.22 -5.09 13.53
N ASP A 144 0.99 -5.09 12.99
CA ASP A 144 0.47 -6.21 12.20
C ASP A 144 1.29 -6.42 10.91
N ARG A 145 1.59 -5.33 10.18
CA ARG A 145 2.47 -5.36 9.00
C ARG A 145 3.86 -5.91 9.33
N ILE A 146 4.47 -5.42 10.40
CA ILE A 146 5.79 -5.86 10.86
C ILE A 146 5.76 -7.35 11.22
N GLY A 147 4.69 -7.82 11.86
CA GLY A 147 4.56 -9.22 12.25
C GLY A 147 4.50 -10.19 11.07
N PHE A 148 3.70 -9.88 10.04
CA PHE A 148 3.72 -10.64 8.79
C PHE A 148 5.10 -10.62 8.12
N TYR A 149 5.73 -9.44 8.04
CA TYR A 149 7.06 -9.30 7.46
C TYR A 149 8.10 -10.18 8.17
N LYS A 150 8.16 -10.13 9.50
CA LYS A 150 9.07 -10.96 10.31
C LYS A 150 8.82 -12.45 10.09
N ARG A 151 7.57 -12.90 10.15
CA ARG A 151 7.23 -14.32 9.92
C ARG A 151 7.71 -14.80 8.54
N TYR A 152 7.52 -14.00 7.48
CA TYR A 152 7.97 -14.40 6.15
C TYR A 152 9.49 -14.34 5.99
N CYS A 153 10.17 -13.37 6.60
CA CYS A 153 11.63 -13.36 6.67
C CYS A 153 12.19 -14.60 7.38
N ASP A 154 11.58 -15.02 8.49
CA ASP A 154 11.96 -16.24 9.22
C ASP A 154 11.81 -17.49 8.35
N MET A 155 10.68 -17.62 7.64
CA MET A 155 10.46 -18.74 6.71
C MET A 155 11.48 -18.76 5.56
N LEU A 156 11.95 -17.59 5.11
CA LEU A 156 12.93 -17.45 4.03
C LEU A 156 14.39 -17.52 4.52
N GLY A 157 14.63 -17.53 5.84
CA GLY A 157 15.98 -17.54 6.41
C GLY A 157 16.77 -16.24 6.18
N VAL A 158 16.09 -15.09 6.12
CA VAL A 158 16.72 -13.78 5.90
C VAL A 158 16.47 -12.84 7.07
N GLY A 159 17.38 -11.88 7.30
CA GLY A 159 17.20 -10.85 8.32
C GLY A 159 16.09 -9.84 7.96
N TYR A 160 15.51 -9.20 8.98
CA TYR A 160 14.46 -8.19 8.81
C TYR A 160 15.00 -6.81 8.37
N GLY A 161 16.32 -6.59 8.52
CA GLY A 161 16.89 -5.24 8.47
C GLY A 161 16.48 -4.37 9.67
N ASN A 162 16.74 -3.07 9.55
CA ASN A 162 16.42 -2.06 10.56
C ASN A 162 15.23 -1.19 10.12
N ASN A 163 14.84 -0.22 10.95
CA ASN A 163 13.81 0.78 10.63
C ASN A 163 12.48 0.13 10.20
N LEU A 164 12.01 -0.84 10.99
CA LEU A 164 10.84 -1.65 10.66
C LEU A 164 9.52 -0.88 10.81
N ASP A 165 9.49 0.12 11.69
CA ASP A 165 8.32 0.93 11.95
C ASP A 165 8.39 2.32 11.31
N CYS A 166 7.24 2.98 11.26
CA CYS A 166 7.12 4.36 10.86
C CYS A 166 6.52 5.26 11.96
N TYR A 167 6.66 4.87 13.23
CA TYR A 167 6.01 5.54 14.37
C TYR A 167 6.36 7.02 14.46
N ASN A 168 7.61 7.35 14.13
CA ASN A 168 8.17 8.69 14.19
C ASN A 168 8.45 9.29 12.80
N GLN A 169 8.02 8.64 11.72
CA GLN A 169 8.21 9.15 10.37
C GLN A 169 7.07 10.09 9.99
N ARG A 170 7.38 11.27 9.44
CA ARG A 170 6.34 12.13 8.86
C ARG A 170 5.76 11.45 7.60
N PRO A 171 4.42 11.37 7.46
CA PRO A 171 3.81 10.82 6.27
C PRO A 171 4.26 11.52 4.99
N PHE A 172 4.45 10.77 3.90
CA PHE A 172 4.54 11.38 2.57
C PHE A 172 3.23 12.15 2.28
N GLY A 173 3.34 13.36 1.71
CA GLY A 173 2.18 14.19 1.36
C GLY A 173 1.73 15.20 2.42
N ASN A 174 2.17 15.10 3.69
CA ASN A 174 1.83 16.09 4.73
C ASN A 174 2.62 17.42 4.65
N GLY A 175 3.04 17.80 3.44
CA GLY A 175 3.64 19.09 3.11
C GLY A 175 2.97 19.66 1.86
N VAL A 176 1.96 20.52 2.07
CA VAL A 176 1.51 21.58 1.14
C VAL A 176 0.86 21.15 -0.20
N LEU A 177 0.67 19.86 -0.52
CA LEU A 177 0.16 19.48 -1.87
C LEU A 177 -0.99 18.45 -1.92
N VAL A 178 -1.75 18.23 -0.84
CA VAL A 178 -2.88 17.27 -0.88
C VAL A 178 -4.17 17.89 -1.46
N ASP A 179 -4.21 19.19 -1.75
CA ASP A 179 -5.44 19.86 -2.20
C ASP A 179 -5.55 20.09 -3.72
N SER A 180 -4.64 19.60 -4.55
CA SER A 180 -4.75 19.84 -6.01
C SER A 180 -3.95 18.87 -6.87
N MET A 181 -4.44 17.63 -7.08
CA MET A 181 -4.25 16.85 -8.34
C MET A 181 -5.34 15.79 -8.51
#